data_AF-A0A7C8CJ61-F1
#
_entry.id   AF-A0A7C8CJ61-F1
#
_cell.length_a   1.000
_cell.length_b   1.000
_cell.length_c   1.000
_cell.angle_alpha   90.00
_cell.angle_beta   90.00
_cell.angle_gamma   90.00
#
_symmetry.space_group_name_H-M   'P 1'
#
loop_
_entity.id
_entity.type
_entity.pdbx_description
1 polymer ?
#
loop_
_entity_poly.entity_id
_entity_poly.type
_entity_poly.pdbx_seq_one_letter_code
_entity_poly.pdbx_strand_id
1 'polypeptide(L)'
;MEMKKKILSGLATGVLFFGMATHSNATSYGFNVSGAYIPTGGSDSFEFDINSILTGVFSGIGYSIDTAQLAFHFSDDGSNELHTTSVVTTGYSGAPSSSWYRNQTTYQTDWADVAGVSIEGPNFTVGSSYYSTGPQYLGTTQTGSHTYTTSYQCGFSTCYTSHSAPNYTQNYEIISGRTGLFTLIIAADSNMLASLTTDGYLGFDISSENGDFYFLDATLTADINTAPIPEPSTALLLGLGLTGLAWSGRRRS
;
A
#
# COMPACT_ATOMS: atom_id res chain seq x y z
N MET A 1 1.93 -22.07 21.05
CA MET A 1 0.49 -21.99 21.37
C MET A 1 0.09 -20.56 21.07
N GLU A 2 -0.35 -20.34 19.84
CA GLU A 2 -0.55 -19.01 19.26
C GLU A 2 -1.99 -18.57 19.57
N MET A 3 -2.15 -17.49 20.35
CA MET A 3 -3.47 -16.94 20.65
C MET A 3 -3.89 -16.05 19.49
N LYS A 4 -4.81 -16.54 18.65
CA LYS A 4 -5.50 -15.72 17.64
C LYS A 4 -6.25 -14.58 18.35
N LYS A 5 -5.82 -13.33 18.14
CA LYS A 5 -6.54 -12.13 18.61
C LYS A 5 -7.82 -11.98 17.80
N LYS A 6 -8.96 -12.30 18.40
CA LYS A 6 -10.28 -12.00 17.82
C LYS A 6 -10.64 -10.55 18.15
N ILE A 7 -10.46 -9.64 17.21
CA ILE A 7 -10.90 -8.24 17.34
C ILE A 7 -12.32 -8.15 16.75
N LEU A 8 -13.29 -7.72 17.57
CA LEU A 8 -14.66 -7.47 17.11
C LEU A 8 -14.68 -6.27 16.16
N SER A 9 -14.97 -6.49 14.88
CA SER A 9 -15.11 -5.45 13.85
C SER A 9 -16.54 -4.89 13.78
N GLY A 10 -16.65 -3.56 13.88
CA GLY A 10 -17.27 -2.68 12.89
C GLY A 10 -18.78 -2.76 12.57
N LEU A 11 -19.47 -1.64 12.82
CA LEU A 11 -20.86 -1.33 12.47
C LEU A 11 -21.15 -1.40 10.96
N ALA A 12 -22.06 -2.27 10.52
CA ALA A 12 -22.52 -2.35 9.13
C ALA A 12 -23.46 -1.18 8.80
N THR A 13 -23.13 -0.37 7.79
CA THR A 13 -24.02 0.68 7.25
C THR A 13 -24.65 0.18 5.96
N GLY A 14 -25.95 -0.15 5.99
CA GLY A 14 -26.70 -0.61 4.80
C GLY A 14 -27.58 0.51 4.22
N VAL A 15 -27.55 0.68 2.89
CA VAL A 15 -28.48 1.53 2.14
C VAL A 15 -29.46 0.61 1.39
N LEU A 16 -30.76 0.77 1.61
CA LEU A 16 -31.81 -0.06 0.99
C LEU A 16 -32.47 0.68 -0.20
N PHE A 17 -32.49 0.04 -1.38
CA PHE A 17 -33.30 0.44 -2.54
C PHE A 17 -34.26 -0.70 -2.93
N PHE A 18 -35.54 -0.36 -3.16
CA PHE A 18 -36.56 -1.31 -3.62
C PHE A 18 -36.86 -1.11 -5.11
N GLY A 19 -36.53 -2.11 -5.93
CA GLY A 19 -36.93 -2.22 -7.33
C GLY A 19 -36.85 -3.67 -7.79
N MET A 20 -37.90 -4.19 -8.43
CA MET A 20 -37.92 -5.53 -9.01
C MET A 20 -37.29 -5.50 -10.41
N ALA A 21 -35.98 -5.69 -10.46
CA ALA A 21 -35.28 -6.30 -11.59
C ALA A 21 -34.39 -7.40 -11.01
N THR A 22 -33.82 -8.26 -11.85
CA THR A 22 -32.68 -9.12 -11.48
C THR A 22 -31.50 -8.21 -11.12
N HIS A 23 -31.58 -7.56 -9.97
CA HIS A 23 -30.57 -6.66 -9.45
C HIS A 23 -29.55 -7.53 -8.73
N SER A 24 -28.33 -7.56 -9.26
CA SER A 24 -27.16 -7.78 -8.42
C SER A 24 -27.13 -6.63 -7.42
N ASN A 25 -27.72 -6.81 -6.24
CA ASN A 25 -27.59 -5.87 -5.14
C ASN A 25 -26.20 -6.08 -4.52
N ALA A 26 -25.19 -5.69 -5.29
CA ALA A 26 -23.83 -5.47 -4.87
C ALA A 26 -23.85 -4.63 -3.59
N THR A 27 -23.76 -5.29 -2.44
CA THR A 27 -23.72 -4.63 -1.14
C THR A 27 -22.30 -4.75 -0.62
N SER A 28 -21.55 -3.67 -0.74
CA SER A 28 -20.17 -3.59 -0.25
C SER A 28 -20.17 -3.54 1.28
N TYR A 29 -19.64 -4.59 1.91
CA TYR A 29 -19.41 -4.62 3.35
C TYR A 29 -17.93 -4.46 3.64
N GLY A 30 -17.55 -3.46 4.43
CA GLY A 30 -16.17 -3.22 4.84
C GLY A 30 -15.87 -3.85 6.20
N PHE A 31 -14.92 -4.76 6.24
CA PHE A 31 -14.40 -5.36 7.48
C PHE A 31 -13.04 -4.75 7.77
N ASN A 32 -12.88 -4.12 8.94
CA ASN A 32 -11.61 -3.50 9.31
C ASN A 32 -10.94 -4.31 10.41
N VAL A 33 -9.72 -4.76 10.12
CA VAL A 33 -8.77 -5.27 11.10
C VAL A 33 -7.66 -4.23 11.20
N SER A 34 -7.27 -3.78 12.39
CA SER A 34 -6.35 -2.64 12.52
C SER A 34 -5.23 -2.85 13.53
N GLY A 35 -4.06 -2.28 13.22
CA GLY A 35 -3.09 -1.78 14.19
C GLY A 35 -2.16 -2.83 14.79
N ALA A 36 -1.18 -3.28 14.01
CA ALA A 36 -0.04 -4.04 14.50
C ALA A 36 1.27 -3.45 14.00
N TYR A 37 2.23 -3.24 14.91
CA TYR A 37 3.62 -3.01 14.52
C TYR A 37 4.23 -4.37 14.14
N ILE A 38 4.77 -4.46 12.94
CA ILE A 38 5.42 -5.65 12.40
C ILE A 38 6.93 -5.37 12.38
N PRO A 39 7.70 -5.91 13.34
CA PRO A 39 9.14 -5.70 13.37
C PRO A 39 9.81 -6.43 12.19
N THR A 40 11.08 -6.13 11.93
CA THR A 40 11.85 -6.80 10.87
C THR A 40 11.85 -8.32 11.03
N GLY A 41 11.42 -9.02 9.97
CA GLY A 41 11.26 -10.48 9.97
C GLY A 41 10.12 -11.00 10.85
N GLY A 42 9.30 -10.11 11.41
CA GLY A 42 8.10 -10.43 12.17
C GLY A 42 6.91 -10.75 11.27
N SER A 43 5.89 -11.37 11.86
CA SER A 43 4.62 -11.66 11.22
C SER A 43 3.46 -11.61 12.22
N ASP A 44 2.25 -11.38 11.72
CA ASP A 44 1.00 -11.49 12.49
C ASP A 44 -0.12 -12.04 11.61
N SER A 45 -1.11 -12.69 12.22
CA SER A 45 -2.20 -13.40 11.54
C SER A 45 -3.55 -12.78 11.85
N PHE A 46 -4.36 -12.59 10.82
CA PHE A 46 -5.66 -11.94 10.89
C PHE A 46 -6.72 -12.71 10.11
N GLU A 47 -7.99 -12.33 10.27
CA GLU A 47 -9.12 -13.00 9.64
C GLU A 47 -10.24 -12.00 9.39
N PHE A 48 -10.81 -12.02 8.19
CA PHE A 48 -12.10 -11.40 7.92
C PHE A 48 -13.21 -12.37 8.30
N ASP A 49 -14.23 -11.89 9.03
CA ASP A 49 -15.43 -12.65 9.39
C ASP A 49 -16.68 -11.97 8.81
N ILE A 50 -17.19 -12.52 7.72
CA ILE A 50 -18.38 -12.01 7.04
C ILE A 50 -19.69 -12.61 7.55
N ASN A 51 -19.63 -13.55 8.51
CA ASN A 51 -20.82 -14.26 8.99
C ASN A 51 -21.83 -13.35 9.68
N SER A 52 -21.38 -12.25 10.27
CA SER A 52 -22.27 -11.24 10.88
C SER A 52 -23.29 -10.69 9.86
N ILE A 53 -22.91 -10.61 8.59
CA ILE A 53 -23.76 -10.15 7.49
C ILE A 53 -24.56 -11.30 6.89
N LEU A 54 -23.92 -12.46 6.68
CA LEU A 54 -24.56 -13.64 6.11
C LEU A 54 -25.72 -14.13 6.99
N THR A 55 -25.54 -14.16 8.31
CA THR A 55 -26.58 -14.59 9.26
C THR A 55 -27.71 -13.58 9.43
N GLY A 56 -27.49 -12.31 9.07
CA GLY A 56 -28.49 -11.25 9.12
C GLY A 56 -29.33 -11.18 7.84
N VAL A 57 -28.70 -10.76 6.74
CA VAL A 57 -29.40 -10.48 5.48
C VAL A 57 -29.70 -11.75 4.70
N PHE A 58 -28.81 -12.74 4.76
CA PHE A 58 -28.89 -13.97 3.97
C PHE A 58 -29.33 -15.19 4.79
N SER A 59 -29.89 -14.98 5.98
CA SER A 59 -30.32 -16.06 6.86
C SER A 59 -31.36 -16.97 6.19
N GLY A 60 -31.02 -18.24 5.97
CA GLY A 60 -31.91 -19.23 5.38
C GLY A 60 -32.15 -19.10 3.87
N ILE A 61 -31.43 -18.20 3.19
CA ILE A 61 -31.41 -18.11 1.73
C ILE A 61 -29.99 -18.43 1.23
N GLY A 62 -29.88 -19.17 0.13
CA GLY A 62 -28.58 -19.37 -0.50
C GLY A 62 -28.03 -18.02 -0.98
N TYR A 63 -26.71 -17.88 -1.03
CA TYR A 63 -26.02 -16.72 -1.58
C TYR A 63 -24.85 -17.16 -2.47
N SER A 64 -24.39 -16.26 -3.34
CA SER A 64 -23.13 -16.39 -4.08
C SER A 64 -22.30 -15.13 -3.88
N ILE A 65 -20.97 -15.29 -3.92
CA ILE A 65 -20.03 -14.17 -3.93
C ILE A 65 -19.37 -14.16 -5.31
N ASP A 66 -19.70 -13.16 -6.11
CA ASP A 66 -19.28 -13.14 -7.52
C ASP A 66 -17.91 -12.49 -7.65
N THR A 67 -17.65 -11.43 -6.87
CA THR A 67 -16.34 -10.77 -6.80
C THR A 67 -16.03 -10.32 -5.38
N ALA A 68 -14.74 -10.20 -5.08
CA ALA A 68 -14.27 -9.52 -3.88
C ALA A 68 -12.93 -8.83 -4.14
N GLN A 69 -12.68 -7.76 -3.39
CA GLN A 69 -11.45 -6.97 -3.42
C GLN A 69 -10.97 -6.77 -1.99
N LEU A 70 -9.68 -6.93 -1.78
CA LEU A 70 -8.99 -6.66 -0.53
C LEU A 70 -8.10 -5.44 -0.70
N ALA A 71 -8.09 -4.56 0.30
CA ALA A 71 -7.17 -3.43 0.40
C ALA A 71 -6.43 -3.51 1.73
N PHE A 72 -5.10 -3.45 1.71
CA PHE A 72 -4.25 -3.43 2.90
C PHE A 72 -3.49 -2.12 2.95
N HIS A 73 -3.50 -1.45 4.09
CA HIS A 73 -2.84 -0.17 4.32
C HIS A 73 -1.74 -0.32 5.34
N PHE A 74 -0.58 0.24 5.00
CA PHE A 74 0.61 0.21 5.82
C PHE A 74 1.18 1.62 5.95
N SER A 75 1.91 1.85 7.02
CA SER A 75 2.78 3.00 7.19
C SER A 75 4.17 2.52 7.54
N ASP A 76 5.17 3.17 6.96
CA ASP A 76 6.50 3.27 7.54
C ASP A 76 6.42 3.57 9.05
N ASP A 77 7.33 3.00 9.83
CA ASP A 77 7.41 3.14 11.28
C ASP A 77 7.83 4.56 11.73
N GLY A 78 8.33 5.36 10.79
CA GLY A 78 8.71 6.75 10.99
C GLY A 78 9.99 6.90 11.79
N SER A 79 10.74 5.81 12.00
CA SER A 79 12.09 5.86 12.51
C SER A 79 12.96 6.52 11.45
N ASN A 80 13.19 7.82 11.58
CA ASN A 80 14.14 8.55 10.75
C ASN A 80 15.57 8.18 11.15
N GLU A 81 15.94 6.91 11.01
CA GLU A 81 17.31 6.45 11.16
C GLU A 81 18.12 7.01 10.00
N LEU A 82 18.75 8.16 10.26
CA LEU A 82 19.47 8.94 9.28
C LEU A 82 20.87 8.35 9.10
N HIS A 83 21.04 7.52 8.07
CA HIS A 83 22.33 6.98 7.68
C HIS A 83 23.05 7.98 6.78
N THR A 84 24.31 8.31 7.10
CA THR A 84 25.15 9.10 6.19
C THR A 84 25.79 8.15 5.17
N THR A 85 25.44 8.30 3.90
CA THR A 85 25.84 7.34 2.86
C THR A 85 27.09 7.79 2.09
N SER A 86 27.25 9.10 1.85
CA SER A 86 28.40 9.60 1.08
C SER A 86 28.65 11.09 1.29
N VAL A 87 29.92 11.48 1.24
CA VAL A 87 30.36 12.88 1.11
C VAL A 87 31.19 12.98 -0.17
N VAL A 88 30.70 13.75 -1.14
CA VAL A 88 31.39 13.99 -2.41
C VAL A 88 31.92 15.41 -2.42
N THR A 89 33.25 15.55 -2.46
CA THR A 89 33.92 16.83 -2.63
C THR A 89 34.40 16.97 -4.07
N THR A 90 33.84 17.91 -4.82
CA THR A 90 34.25 18.21 -6.20
C THR A 90 34.84 19.61 -6.26
N GLY A 91 36.10 19.74 -6.68
CA GLY A 91 36.73 21.04 -6.95
C GLY A 91 36.33 21.58 -8.33
N TYR A 92 36.06 22.88 -8.44
CA TYR A 92 35.87 23.57 -9.72
C TYR A 92 36.50 24.97 -9.69
N SER A 93 37.31 25.30 -10.69
CA SER A 93 37.93 26.63 -10.81
C SER A 93 37.14 27.50 -11.78
N GLY A 94 36.49 28.56 -11.28
CA GLY A 94 35.77 29.52 -12.13
C GLY A 94 36.65 30.65 -12.70
N ALA A 95 37.79 30.95 -12.07
CA ALA A 95 38.69 32.04 -12.46
C ALA A 95 40.08 31.85 -11.81
N PRO A 96 41.15 32.48 -12.33
CA PRO A 96 42.50 32.40 -11.76
C PRO A 96 42.64 33.04 -10.36
N SER A 97 41.63 33.76 -9.87
CA SER A 97 41.67 34.54 -8.62
C SER A 97 40.78 33.98 -7.49
N SER A 98 40.06 32.88 -7.71
CA SER A 98 39.32 32.18 -6.64
C SER A 98 39.11 30.71 -6.99
N SER A 99 39.38 29.82 -6.03
CA SER A 99 39.05 28.40 -6.16
C SER A 99 37.75 28.11 -5.43
N TRP A 100 36.85 27.40 -6.10
CA TRP A 100 35.58 26.99 -5.53
C TRP A 100 35.56 25.47 -5.39
N TYR A 101 35.00 25.02 -4.28
CA TYR A 101 34.77 23.61 -4.01
C TYR A 101 33.29 23.42 -3.78
N ARG A 102 32.78 22.28 -4.20
CA ARG A 102 31.46 21.79 -3.82
C ARG A 102 31.66 20.63 -2.86
N ASN A 103 31.10 20.75 -1.68
CA ASN A 103 30.94 19.66 -0.75
C ASN A 103 29.46 19.24 -0.77
N GLN A 104 29.19 17.98 -1.11
CA GLN A 104 27.83 17.45 -1.14
C GLN A 104 27.76 16.25 -0.21
N THR A 105 26.91 16.35 0.81
CA THR A 105 26.62 15.25 1.73
C THR A 105 25.29 14.61 1.33
N THR A 106 25.25 13.28 1.24
CA THR A 106 24.02 12.53 0.99
C THR A 106 23.63 11.71 2.21
N TYR A 107 22.43 11.96 2.71
CA TYR A 107 21.78 11.25 3.80
C TYR A 107 20.72 10.30 3.22
N GLN A 108 20.71 9.06 3.73
CA GLN A 108 19.67 8.08 3.49
C GLN A 108 18.86 7.89 4.78
N THR A 109 17.58 8.23 4.75
CA THR A 109 16.65 7.93 5.84
C THR A 109 16.02 6.58 5.53
N ASP A 110 16.38 5.60 6.34
CA ASP A 110 15.82 4.24 6.36
C ASP A 110 15.98 3.38 5.08
N TRP A 111 15.90 2.06 5.27
CA TRP A 111 15.82 1.06 4.22
C TRP A 111 14.39 0.93 3.68
N ALA A 112 14.21 0.08 2.67
CA ALA A 112 12.90 -0.09 2.04
C ALA A 112 12.02 -1.02 2.86
N ASP A 113 10.98 -0.52 3.52
CA ASP A 113 9.98 -1.42 4.10
C ASP A 113 9.22 -2.15 3.00
N VAL A 114 9.10 -3.46 3.17
CA VAL A 114 8.35 -4.33 2.27
C VAL A 114 7.46 -5.22 3.13
N ALA A 115 6.16 -5.01 3.00
CA ALA A 115 5.15 -5.89 3.59
C ALA A 115 4.83 -7.04 2.63
N GLY A 116 4.87 -8.26 3.16
CA GLY A 116 4.33 -9.47 2.56
C GLY A 116 2.93 -9.75 3.12
N VAL A 117 1.98 -10.06 2.25
CA VAL A 117 0.63 -10.52 2.61
C VAL A 117 0.41 -11.90 1.98
N SER A 118 0.14 -12.89 2.82
CA SER A 118 -0.22 -14.25 2.40
C SER A 118 -1.71 -14.48 2.63
N ILE A 119 -2.43 -14.92 1.60
CA ILE A 119 -3.86 -15.24 1.69
C ILE A 119 -4.04 -16.61 1.08
N GLU A 120 -4.27 -17.64 1.90
CA GLU A 120 -4.47 -19.03 1.44
C GLU A 120 -3.35 -19.61 0.56
N GLY A 121 -2.12 -19.08 0.66
CA GLY A 121 -0.94 -19.61 -0.03
C GLY A 121 -0.23 -18.59 -0.94
N PRO A 122 -0.93 -17.88 -1.85
CA PRO A 122 -0.34 -16.78 -2.61
C PRO A 122 0.25 -15.68 -1.71
N ASN A 123 1.50 -15.30 -2.00
CA ASN A 123 2.19 -14.20 -1.34
C ASN A 123 2.22 -12.98 -2.26
N PHE A 124 1.85 -11.83 -1.72
CA PHE A 124 1.84 -10.53 -2.38
C PHE A 124 2.75 -9.58 -1.61
N THR A 125 3.49 -8.73 -2.30
CA THR A 125 4.39 -7.78 -1.65
C THR A 125 4.10 -6.35 -2.09
N VAL A 126 4.19 -5.42 -1.14
CA VAL A 126 4.14 -3.97 -1.40
C VAL A 126 5.22 -3.30 -0.55
N GLY A 127 5.80 -2.21 -1.02
CA GLY A 127 6.81 -1.50 -0.24
C GLY A 127 6.69 0.01 -0.30
N SER A 128 7.43 0.67 0.58
CA SER A 128 7.45 2.11 0.72
C SER A 128 8.02 2.82 -0.51
N SER A 129 7.52 4.03 -0.78
CA SER A 129 7.90 4.83 -1.95
C SER A 129 9.20 5.59 -1.71
N TYR A 130 10.04 5.66 -2.75
CA TYR A 130 11.28 6.44 -2.69
C TYR A 130 11.00 7.94 -2.73
N TYR A 131 11.76 8.71 -1.96
CA TYR A 131 11.78 10.17 -2.02
C TYR A 131 13.21 10.72 -2.04
N SER A 132 13.36 11.93 -2.58
CA SER A 132 14.60 12.71 -2.51
C SER A 132 14.29 14.20 -2.50
N THR A 133 14.97 14.95 -1.63
CA THR A 133 14.88 16.42 -1.59
C THR A 133 15.68 17.09 -2.71
N GLY A 134 16.50 16.34 -3.45
CA GLY A 134 17.51 16.90 -4.34
C GLY A 134 18.57 17.72 -3.59
N PRO A 135 19.51 18.37 -4.30
CA PRO A 135 20.55 19.18 -3.66
C PRO A 135 19.98 20.45 -3.00
N GLN A 136 20.06 20.50 -1.67
CA GLN A 136 19.73 21.65 -0.84
C GLN A 136 21.01 22.41 -0.49
N TYR A 137 21.04 23.71 -0.78
CA TYR A 137 22.22 24.54 -0.49
C TYR A 137 22.24 24.96 0.98
N LEU A 138 23.30 24.58 1.70
CA LEU A 138 23.47 24.83 3.13
C LEU A 138 24.26 26.11 3.43
N GLY A 139 24.96 26.65 2.44
CA GLY A 139 25.79 27.84 2.61
C GLY A 139 27.19 27.69 2.03
N THR A 140 27.97 28.76 2.15
CA THR A 140 29.37 28.81 1.71
C THR A 140 30.28 29.01 2.91
N THR A 141 31.36 28.23 2.98
CA THR A 141 32.40 28.34 3.99
C THR A 141 33.74 28.68 3.34
N GLN A 142 34.45 29.69 3.85
CA GLN A 142 35.84 29.90 3.44
C GLN A 142 36.70 28.79 4.06
N THR A 143 37.29 27.95 3.22
CA THR A 143 37.98 26.70 3.62
C THR A 143 39.51 26.82 3.55
N GLY A 144 40.01 27.95 3.05
CA GLY A 144 41.43 28.24 3.04
C GLY A 144 41.77 29.48 2.23
N SER A 145 43.04 29.59 1.89
CA SER A 145 43.55 30.55 0.92
C SER A 145 44.61 29.85 0.07
N HIS A 146 44.74 30.22 -1.20
CA HIS A 146 45.86 29.81 -2.04
C HIS A 146 46.67 31.05 -2.43
N THR A 147 47.97 30.85 -2.58
CA THR A 147 48.87 31.89 -3.10
C THR A 147 49.17 31.59 -4.56
N TYR A 148 48.95 32.58 -5.43
CA TYR A 148 49.36 32.50 -6.83
C TYR A 148 50.31 33.66 -7.14
N THR A 149 51.24 33.41 -8.05
CA THR A 149 52.22 34.41 -8.47
C THR A 149 51.88 34.86 -9.89
N THR A 150 51.64 36.15 -10.07
CA THR A 150 51.50 36.74 -11.40
C THR A 150 52.85 37.29 -11.85
N SER A 151 53.19 37.10 -13.12
CA SER A 151 54.38 37.68 -13.73
C SER A 151 53.98 38.81 -14.68
N TYR A 152 54.67 39.94 -14.61
CA TYR A 152 54.51 41.04 -15.57
C TYR A 152 55.86 41.66 -15.93
N GLN A 153 55.94 42.29 -17.11
CA GLN A 153 57.16 42.95 -17.56
C GLN A 153 57.32 44.29 -16.83
N CYS A 154 58.48 44.51 -16.22
CA CYS A 154 58.82 45.73 -15.52
C CYS A 154 60.16 46.26 -16.04
N GLY A 155 60.13 46.91 -17.22
CA GLY A 155 61.34 47.30 -17.95
C GLY A 155 61.94 46.13 -18.71
N PHE A 156 63.23 45.85 -18.50
CA PHE A 156 63.96 44.73 -19.12
C PHE A 156 63.96 43.44 -18.28
N SER A 157 63.24 43.43 -17.15
CA SER A 157 63.14 42.29 -16.23
C SER A 157 61.69 41.83 -16.06
N THR A 158 61.50 40.56 -15.71
CA THR A 158 60.20 40.03 -15.28
C THR A 158 60.04 40.24 -13.78
N CYS A 159 58.98 40.93 -13.37
CA CYS A 159 58.58 41.08 -11.99
C CYS A 159 57.56 40.01 -11.61
N TYR A 160 57.58 39.61 -10.34
CA TYR A 160 56.64 38.65 -9.77
C TYR A 160 55.91 39.30 -8.60
N THR A 161 54.58 39.21 -8.59
CA THR A 161 53.76 39.60 -7.45
C THR A 161 52.98 38.40 -6.94
N SER A 162 53.09 38.14 -5.64
CA SER A 162 52.33 37.09 -4.97
C SER A 162 51.00 37.64 -4.49
N HIS A 163 49.92 36.96 -4.84
CA HIS A 163 48.56 37.28 -4.43
C HIS A 163 48.01 36.13 -3.59
N SER A 164 47.24 36.47 -2.54
CA SER A 164 46.51 35.50 -1.73
C SER A 164 45.03 35.59 -2.11
N ALA A 165 44.44 34.47 -2.49
CA ALA A 165 43.03 34.39 -2.84
C ALA A 165 42.32 33.35 -1.97
N PRO A 166 41.14 33.70 -1.40
CA PRO A 166 40.37 32.77 -0.59
C PRO A 166 39.87 31.58 -1.40
N ASN A 167 39.74 30.44 -0.71
CA ASN A 167 39.08 29.25 -1.21
C ASN A 167 37.70 29.14 -0.56
N TYR A 168 36.66 28.98 -1.36
CA TYR A 168 35.29 28.85 -0.88
C TYR A 168 34.76 27.45 -1.14
N THR A 169 34.08 26.85 -0.16
CA THR A 169 33.37 25.60 -0.31
C THR A 169 31.88 25.86 -0.17
N GLN A 170 31.12 25.52 -1.20
CA GLN A 170 29.66 25.48 -1.16
C GLN A 170 29.23 24.13 -0.61
N ASN A 171 28.48 24.13 0.47
CA ASN A 171 27.95 22.92 1.09
C ASN A 171 26.54 22.67 0.57
N TYR A 172 26.28 21.43 0.19
CA TYR A 172 24.98 20.93 -0.21
C TYR A 172 24.65 19.68 0.59
N GLU A 173 23.38 19.48 0.88
CA GLU A 173 22.86 18.20 1.37
C GLU A 173 21.85 17.63 0.38
N ILE A 174 21.80 16.31 0.29
CA ILE A 174 20.72 15.57 -0.35
C ILE A 174 20.17 14.65 0.72
N ILE A 175 18.89 14.76 1.03
CA ILE A 175 18.20 13.80 1.89
C ILE A 175 17.36 12.94 0.95
N SER A 176 17.55 11.64 1.04
CA SER A 176 16.77 10.66 0.28
C SER A 176 16.40 9.52 1.19
N GLY A 177 15.39 8.75 0.83
CA GLY A 177 14.98 7.62 1.64
C GLY A 177 13.72 7.01 1.12
N ARG A 178 13.10 6.21 1.96
CA ARG A 178 11.75 5.72 1.73
C ARG A 178 10.92 6.04 2.95
N THR A 179 9.67 6.43 2.73
CA THR A 179 8.74 6.74 3.81
C THR A 179 7.32 6.77 3.26
N GLY A 180 6.36 6.80 4.18
CA GLY A 180 4.98 7.13 3.90
C GLY A 180 4.05 5.92 3.87
N LEU A 181 2.86 6.18 3.35
CA LEU A 181 1.79 5.19 3.27
C LEU A 181 1.95 4.36 2.00
N PHE A 182 1.72 3.06 2.13
CA PHE A 182 1.66 2.17 0.99
C PHE A 182 0.46 1.24 1.09
N THR A 183 -0.07 0.88 -0.08
CA THR A 183 -1.36 0.19 -0.21
C THR A 183 -1.24 -0.96 -1.18
N LEU A 184 -1.74 -2.13 -0.77
CA LEU A 184 -1.84 -3.31 -1.59
C LEU A 184 -3.31 -3.60 -1.89
N ILE A 185 -3.66 -3.69 -3.16
CA ILE A 185 -5.01 -4.03 -3.62
C ILE A 185 -4.96 -5.38 -4.33
N ILE A 186 -5.77 -6.33 -3.87
CA ILE A 186 -5.84 -7.69 -4.41
C ILE A 186 -7.28 -7.98 -4.82
N ALA A 187 -7.47 -8.47 -6.04
CA ALA A 187 -8.73 -9.07 -6.45
C ALA A 187 -8.76 -10.52 -5.95
N ALA A 188 -9.83 -10.91 -5.27
CA ALA A 188 -10.00 -12.25 -4.76
C ALA A 188 -10.03 -13.27 -5.90
N ASP A 189 -9.29 -14.37 -5.76
CA ASP A 189 -9.32 -15.47 -6.70
C ASP A 189 -10.42 -16.49 -6.35
N SER A 190 -10.54 -17.55 -7.16
CA SER A 190 -11.57 -18.56 -6.96
C SER A 190 -11.48 -19.31 -5.62
N ASN A 191 -10.28 -19.43 -5.04
CA ASN A 191 -10.09 -20.11 -3.76
C ASN A 191 -10.60 -19.22 -2.62
N MET A 192 -10.20 -17.95 -2.64
CA MET A 192 -10.64 -16.95 -1.66
C MET A 192 -12.18 -16.80 -1.67
N LEU A 193 -12.78 -16.74 -2.87
CA LEU A 193 -14.23 -16.68 -3.02
C LEU A 193 -14.92 -17.96 -2.50
N ALA A 194 -14.31 -19.13 -2.71
CA ALA A 194 -14.84 -20.40 -2.22
C ALA A 194 -14.81 -20.48 -0.69
N SER A 195 -13.74 -20.01 -0.04
CA SER A 195 -13.65 -19.96 1.43
C SER A 195 -14.69 -19.03 2.02
N LEU A 196 -14.78 -17.79 1.51
CA LEU A 196 -15.82 -16.83 1.94
C LEU A 196 -17.24 -17.38 1.76
N THR A 197 -17.50 -18.19 0.72
CA THR A 197 -18.81 -18.81 0.49
C THR A 197 -19.04 -20.03 1.40
N THR A 198 -17.99 -20.72 1.83
CA THR A 198 -18.09 -21.97 2.58
C THR A 198 -18.35 -21.72 4.05
N ASP A 199 -17.56 -20.85 4.67
CA ASP A 199 -17.60 -20.61 6.12
C ASP A 199 -17.65 -19.13 6.49
N GLY A 200 -17.60 -18.21 5.52
CA GLY A 200 -17.61 -16.77 5.77
C GLY A 200 -16.33 -16.24 6.40
N TYR A 201 -15.24 -17.01 6.39
CA TYR A 201 -13.95 -16.60 6.91
C TYR A 201 -12.91 -16.48 5.79
N LEU A 202 -12.01 -15.50 5.92
CA LEU A 202 -10.83 -15.39 5.07
C LEU A 202 -9.63 -14.97 5.91
N GLY A 203 -8.76 -15.94 6.19
CA GLY A 203 -7.53 -15.73 6.93
C GLY A 203 -6.41 -15.14 6.06
N PHE A 204 -5.59 -14.29 6.65
CA PHE A 204 -4.39 -13.77 6.00
C PHE A 204 -3.27 -13.54 7.01
N ASP A 205 -2.04 -13.69 6.55
CA ASP A 205 -0.84 -13.41 7.32
C ASP A 205 -0.14 -12.18 6.74
N ILE A 206 0.31 -11.30 7.62
CA ILE A 206 1.18 -10.17 7.28
C ILE A 206 2.57 -10.49 7.79
N SER A 207 3.59 -10.20 6.99
CA SER A 207 5.00 -10.41 7.33
C SER A 207 5.87 -9.26 6.85
N SER A 208 6.96 -8.99 7.57
CA SER A 208 8.01 -8.09 7.11
C SER A 208 9.02 -8.85 6.25
N GLU A 209 9.03 -8.56 4.96
CA GLU A 209 10.02 -9.07 3.99
C GLU A 209 11.31 -8.24 4.04
N ASN A 210 11.18 -6.95 4.35
CA ASN A 210 12.30 -6.05 4.60
C ASN A 210 11.83 -4.87 5.48
N GLY A 211 12.73 -4.34 6.32
CA GLY A 211 12.43 -3.20 7.20
C GLY A 211 11.40 -3.53 8.28
N ASP A 212 10.69 -2.53 8.78
CA ASP A 212 9.64 -2.66 9.77
C ASP A 212 8.56 -1.61 9.53
N PHE A 213 7.33 -1.92 9.92
CA PHE A 213 6.20 -1.05 9.56
C PHE A 213 5.02 -1.24 10.50
N TYR A 214 4.11 -0.28 10.44
CA TYR A 214 2.78 -0.42 11.01
C TYR A 214 1.81 -0.95 9.96
N PHE A 215 1.20 -2.09 10.25
CA PHE A 215 -0.05 -2.47 9.62
C PHE A 215 -1.18 -1.60 10.18
N LEU A 216 -1.73 -0.73 9.34
CA LEU A 216 -2.75 0.23 9.74
C LEU A 216 -4.11 -0.45 9.78
N ASP A 217 -4.56 -0.92 8.61
CA ASP A 217 -5.81 -1.61 8.46
C ASP A 217 -5.87 -2.47 7.19
N ALA A 218 -6.82 -3.40 7.16
CA ALA A 218 -7.22 -4.07 5.93
C ALA A 218 -8.75 -4.03 5.78
N THR A 219 -9.22 -3.88 4.54
CA THR A 219 -10.63 -3.85 4.16
C THR A 219 -10.91 -4.92 3.11
N LEU A 220 -11.88 -5.79 3.37
CA LEU A 220 -12.51 -6.66 2.37
C LEU A 220 -13.77 -5.96 1.84
N THR A 221 -13.99 -5.98 0.52
CA THR A 221 -15.23 -5.56 -0.15
C THR A 221 -15.68 -6.70 -1.05
N ALA A 222 -16.92 -7.17 -0.90
CA ALA A 222 -17.46 -8.30 -1.68
C ALA A 222 -18.82 -7.99 -2.28
N ASP A 223 -19.07 -8.52 -3.48
CA ASP A 223 -20.39 -8.53 -4.12
C ASP A 223 -21.12 -9.83 -3.84
N ILE A 224 -22.11 -9.74 -2.95
CA ILE A 224 -22.90 -10.87 -2.48
C ILE A 224 -24.28 -10.82 -3.12
N ASN A 225 -24.63 -11.86 -3.87
CA ASN A 225 -25.93 -12.02 -4.51
C ASN A 225 -26.74 -13.11 -3.82
N THR A 226 -28.06 -13.00 -3.85
CA THR A 226 -28.92 -14.12 -3.45
C THR A 226 -28.82 -15.22 -4.51
N ALA A 227 -28.60 -16.45 -4.07
CA ALA A 227 -28.58 -17.59 -4.96
C ALA A 227 -29.96 -17.69 -5.65
N PRO A 228 -30.01 -18.02 -6.95
CA PRO A 228 -31.26 -18.29 -7.61
C PRO A 228 -32.01 -19.37 -6.84
N ILE A 229 -33.12 -18.99 -6.21
CA ILE A 229 -34.00 -19.97 -5.58
C ILE A 229 -34.56 -20.78 -6.73
N PRO A 230 -34.29 -22.11 -6.82
CA PRO A 230 -34.89 -22.93 -7.86
C PRO A 230 -36.39 -22.72 -7.74
N GLU A 231 -37.04 -22.29 -8.84
CA GLU A 231 -38.49 -22.10 -8.83
C GLU A 231 -39.08 -23.36 -8.22
N PRO A 232 -39.82 -23.23 -7.10
CA PRO A 232 -40.22 -24.40 -6.36
C PRO A 232 -41.01 -25.26 -7.34
N SER A 233 -40.74 -26.57 -7.33
CA SER A 233 -41.39 -27.51 -8.24
C SER A 233 -42.91 -27.41 -8.18
N THR A 234 -43.49 -26.74 -7.17
CA THR A 234 -44.87 -26.26 -7.09
C THR A 234 -45.31 -25.36 -8.24
N ALA A 235 -44.47 -24.53 -8.86
CA ALA A 235 -44.84 -23.77 -10.07
C ALA A 235 -45.07 -24.71 -11.25
N LEU A 236 -44.18 -25.70 -11.42
CA LEU A 236 -44.34 -26.78 -12.39
C LEU A 236 -45.56 -27.65 -12.06
N LEU A 237 -45.76 -27.99 -10.78
CA LEU A 237 -46.86 -28.85 -10.30
C LEU A 237 -48.21 -28.13 -10.40
N LEU A 238 -48.24 -26.82 -10.16
CA LEU A 238 -49.39 -25.95 -10.38
C LEU A 238 -49.70 -25.86 -11.87
N GLY A 239 -48.69 -25.65 -12.71
CA GLY A 239 -48.83 -25.67 -14.17
C GLY A 239 -49.38 -27.00 -14.68
N LEU A 240 -48.82 -28.13 -14.25
CA LEU A 240 -49.29 -29.47 -14.59
C LEU A 240 -50.69 -29.74 -14.03
N GLY A 241 -50.98 -29.29 -12.81
CA GLY A 241 -52.29 -29.42 -12.17
C GLY A 241 -53.38 -28.64 -12.91
N LEU A 242 -53.12 -27.40 -13.30
CA LEU A 242 -54.03 -26.58 -14.10
C LEU A 242 -54.24 -27.16 -15.50
N THR A 243 -53.18 -27.67 -16.13
CA THR A 243 -53.27 -28.33 -17.44
C THR A 243 -54.10 -29.61 -17.35
N GLY A 244 -53.93 -30.39 -16.29
CA GLY A 244 -54.72 -31.58 -16.00
C GLY A 244 -56.20 -31.26 -15.75
N LEU A 245 -56.49 -30.19 -15.00
CA LEU A 245 -57.86 -29.70 -14.77
C LEU A 245 -58.53 -29.22 -16.06
N ALA A 246 -57.84 -28.43 -16.88
CA ALA A 246 -58.34 -27.96 -18.16
C ALA A 246 -58.64 -29.12 -19.13
N TRP A 247 -57.78 -30.14 -19.16
CA TRP A 247 -58.03 -31.35 -19.94
C TRP A 247 -59.25 -32.14 -19.41
N SER A 248 -59.39 -32.27 -18.08
CA SER A 248 -60.51 -32.98 -17.48
C SER A 248 -61.87 -32.33 -17.74
N GLY A 249 -61.92 -30.99 -17.79
CA GLY A 249 -63.15 -30.22 -18.04
C GLY A 249 -63.70 -30.43 -19.46
N ARG A 250 -62.83 -30.69 -20.44
CA ARG A 250 -63.21 -30.85 -21.85
C ARG A 250 -63.94 -32.16 -22.17
N ARG A 251 -63.90 -33.15 -21.27
CA ARG A 251 -64.61 -34.44 -21.43
C ARG A 251 -66.05 -34.44 -20.92
N ARG A 252 -66.52 -33.33 -20.32
CA ARG A 252 -67.88 -33.19 -19.76
C ARG A 252 -68.81 -32.29 -20.58
N SER A 253 -68.38 -31.85 -21.76
CA SER A 253 -69.22 -31.20 -22.78
C SER A 253 -69.32 -32.11 -23.98
#